data_AF-A0AAU7X1A4-F1
#
_entry.id   AF-A0AAU7X1A4-F1
#
_cell.length_a   1.000
_cell.length_b   1.000
_cell.length_c   1.000
_cell.angle_alpha   90.00
_cell.angle_beta   90.00
_cell.angle_gamma   90.00
#
_symmetry.space_group_name_H-M   'P 1'
#
loop_
_entity.id
_entity.type
_entity.pdbx_description
1 polymer ?
#
loop_
_entity_poly.entity_id
_entity_poly.type
_entity_poly.pdbx_seq_one_letter_code
_entity_poly.pdbx_strand_id
1 'polypeptide(L)'
;MNRPLDVKSRPQLALQSYLDALLQDATDEELLPPPPIPVPAPVVVEASSEVLDEFQAAVLEEQARDAELQQNSAPAVAAPEPVATPVLEAPEPMPSTLSPVVPMLQALVPPVVEVHLPPSNTPPPVTGSDRPAWAAEPFECLLFDVAGLTLAVPLVCLGSIYSLAGQELTPLFGQPEWFLGILPSQAGNLKVLDTARWVMPDRYRDDFRQGLQYVISVQGYEWGLAVHQVSRSLRLDPNEIKWRSHRGQRPWLAGTVIEHMCALLDVAELAELIATGGAKQMAISQAAHKPK
;
A
#
# COMPACT_ATOMS: atom_id res chain seq x y z
N MET A 1 -21.97 -62.41 24.62
CA MET A 1 -21.67 -61.04 24.18
C MET A 1 -21.68 -61.04 22.66
N ASN A 2 -22.39 -60.09 22.04
CA ASN A 2 -22.62 -60.12 20.59
C ASN A 2 -21.43 -59.51 19.85
N ARG A 3 -20.96 -60.17 18.78
CA ARG A 3 -20.16 -59.52 17.74
C ARG A 3 -21.14 -58.89 16.74
N PRO A 4 -21.04 -57.59 16.42
CA PRO A 4 -21.75 -57.05 15.25
C PRO A 4 -21.15 -57.68 13.99
N LEU A 5 -22.01 -58.10 13.05
CA LEU A 5 -21.59 -58.54 11.73
C LEU A 5 -21.59 -57.32 10.81
N ASP A 6 -20.42 -56.95 10.29
CA ASP A 6 -20.25 -55.84 9.36
C ASP A 6 -20.74 -56.22 7.95
N VAL A 7 -22.06 -56.32 7.79
CA VAL A 7 -22.72 -56.64 6.51
C VAL A 7 -22.84 -55.35 5.70
N LYS A 8 -21.72 -54.82 5.22
CA LYS A 8 -21.70 -53.66 4.31
C LYS A 8 -22.56 -53.96 3.09
N SER A 9 -23.55 -53.11 2.83
CA SER A 9 -24.46 -53.30 1.70
C SER A 9 -23.73 -53.07 0.36
N ARG A 10 -24.20 -53.68 -0.74
CA ARG A 10 -23.62 -53.51 -2.09
C ARG A 10 -23.34 -52.03 -2.48
N PRO A 11 -24.28 -51.07 -2.34
CA PRO A 11 -23.99 -49.66 -2.67
C PRO A 11 -22.96 -49.02 -1.72
N GLN A 12 -22.89 -49.47 -0.47
CA GLN A 12 -21.96 -48.96 0.54
C GLN A 12 -20.54 -49.49 0.31
N LEU A 13 -20.40 -50.71 -0.22
CA LEU A 13 -19.12 -51.27 -0.71
C LEU A 13 -18.67 -50.57 -2.00
N ALA A 14 -19.59 -50.24 -2.91
CA ALA A 14 -19.29 -49.42 -4.09
C ALA A 14 -18.83 -48.00 -3.70
N LEU A 15 -19.47 -47.36 -2.71
CA LEU A 15 -19.05 -46.07 -2.18
C LEU A 15 -17.65 -46.14 -1.53
N GLN A 16 -17.37 -47.20 -0.76
CA GLN A 16 -16.04 -47.45 -0.19
C GLN A 16 -14.98 -47.51 -1.30
N SER A 17 -15.20 -48.33 -2.33
CA SER A 17 -14.29 -48.48 -3.47
C SER A 17 -14.09 -47.20 -4.28
N TYR A 18 -15.09 -46.30 -4.33
CA TYR A 18 -14.98 -45.01 -5.01
C TYR A 18 -14.17 -44.00 -4.18
N LEU A 19 -14.34 -43.99 -2.86
CA LEU A 19 -13.55 -43.16 -1.95
C LEU A 19 -12.10 -43.62 -1.87
N ASP A 20 -11.85 -44.93 -1.81
CA ASP A 20 -10.50 -45.49 -1.83
C ASP A 20 -9.77 -45.13 -3.16
N ALA A 21 -10.48 -45.18 -4.29
CA ALA A 21 -9.94 -44.74 -5.59
C ALA A 21 -9.62 -43.23 -5.65
N LEU A 22 -10.52 -42.37 -5.14
CA LEU A 22 -10.28 -40.92 -5.07
C LEU A 22 -9.10 -40.56 -4.15
N LEU A 23 -8.96 -41.25 -3.01
CA LEU A 23 -7.83 -41.05 -2.10
C LEU A 23 -6.51 -41.50 -2.75
N GLN A 24 -6.54 -42.58 -3.52
CA GLN A 24 -5.36 -43.06 -4.23
C GLN A 24 -4.94 -42.12 -5.36
N ASP A 25 -5.87 -41.65 -6.20
CA ASP A 25 -5.66 -40.66 -7.27
C ASP A 25 -4.99 -39.37 -6.72
N ALA A 26 -5.52 -38.84 -5.60
CA ALA A 26 -4.95 -37.70 -4.90
C ALA A 26 -3.58 -37.95 -4.22
N THR A 27 -3.21 -39.23 -3.98
CA THR A 27 -1.90 -39.59 -3.42
C THR A 27 -0.87 -39.84 -4.52
N ASP A 28 -1.28 -40.43 -5.65
CA ASP A 28 -0.42 -40.65 -6.83
C ASP A 28 0.02 -39.31 -7.47
N GLU A 29 -0.81 -38.25 -7.43
CA GLU A 29 -0.41 -36.90 -7.87
C GLU A 29 0.64 -36.26 -6.93
N GLU A 30 0.68 -36.61 -5.65
CA GLU A 30 1.74 -36.19 -4.70
C GLU A 30 2.99 -37.11 -4.74
N LEU A 31 2.86 -38.33 -5.27
CA LEU A 31 3.94 -39.32 -5.36
C LEU A 31 4.73 -39.26 -6.68
N LEU A 32 4.30 -38.45 -7.65
CA LEU A 32 5.08 -38.14 -8.85
C LEU A 32 6.41 -37.49 -8.43
N PRO A 33 7.58 -38.10 -8.72
CA PRO A 33 8.84 -37.39 -8.57
C PRO A 33 8.79 -36.17 -9.49
N PRO A 34 9.30 -35.00 -9.06
CA PRO A 34 9.28 -33.81 -9.91
C PRO A 34 9.93 -34.15 -11.25
N PRO A 35 9.37 -33.68 -12.39
CA PRO A 35 9.99 -33.90 -13.69
C PRO A 35 11.44 -33.44 -13.58
N PRO A 36 12.42 -34.19 -14.12
CA PRO A 36 13.82 -33.86 -13.96
C PRO A 36 14.04 -32.46 -14.53
N ILE A 37 14.17 -31.49 -13.62
CA ILE A 37 14.64 -30.16 -13.93
C ILE A 37 15.93 -30.41 -14.72
N PRO A 38 16.11 -29.80 -15.90
CA PRO A 38 17.41 -29.82 -16.55
C PRO A 38 18.36 -29.04 -15.65
N VAL A 39 18.93 -29.75 -14.66
CA VAL A 39 20.22 -29.40 -14.08
C VAL A 39 21.08 -29.11 -15.29
N PRO A 40 21.62 -27.88 -15.43
CA PRO A 40 22.70 -27.72 -16.37
C PRO A 40 23.73 -28.77 -15.97
N ALA A 41 24.14 -29.61 -16.91
CA ALA A 41 25.38 -30.34 -16.75
C ALA A 41 26.45 -29.32 -16.31
N PRO A 42 27.50 -29.72 -15.60
CA PRO A 42 28.66 -28.85 -15.43
C PRO A 42 29.24 -28.58 -16.82
N VAL A 43 28.72 -27.52 -17.46
CA VAL A 43 29.28 -26.93 -18.65
C VAL A 43 30.66 -26.53 -18.20
N VAL A 44 31.67 -27.15 -18.79
CA VAL A 44 33.04 -26.71 -18.66
C VAL A 44 33.15 -25.41 -19.43
N VAL A 45 32.55 -24.36 -18.85
CA VAL A 45 32.94 -22.99 -19.11
C VAL A 45 34.35 -22.94 -18.58
N GLU A 46 35.32 -22.94 -19.50
CA GLU A 46 36.65 -22.46 -19.21
C GLU A 46 36.49 -20.97 -18.86
N ALA A 47 36.15 -20.70 -17.61
CA ALA A 47 36.35 -19.41 -16.99
C ALA A 47 37.86 -19.23 -16.94
N SER A 48 38.41 -18.66 -18.01
CA SER A 48 39.84 -18.44 -18.15
C SER A 48 40.32 -17.65 -16.95
N SER A 49 41.40 -18.10 -16.31
CA SER A 49 42.00 -17.37 -15.18
C SER A 49 42.28 -15.91 -15.56
N GLU A 50 42.61 -15.70 -16.84
CA GLU A 50 42.73 -14.42 -17.54
C GLU A 50 41.64 -13.40 -17.19
N VAL A 51 40.33 -13.75 -17.24
CA VAL A 51 39.26 -12.77 -16.95
C VAL A 51 39.08 -12.48 -15.46
N LEU A 52 39.51 -13.38 -14.57
CA LEU A 52 39.51 -13.15 -13.13
C LEU A 52 40.75 -12.38 -12.68
N ASP A 53 41.89 -12.60 -13.35
CA ASP A 53 43.14 -11.86 -13.14
C ASP A 53 43.04 -10.43 -13.71
N GLU A 54 42.40 -10.23 -14.87
CA GLU A 54 42.12 -8.90 -15.44
C GLU A 54 41.24 -8.06 -14.49
N PHE A 55 40.19 -8.66 -13.93
CA PHE A 55 39.35 -7.97 -12.93
C PHE A 55 40.12 -7.60 -11.66
N GLN A 56 40.99 -8.51 -11.16
CA GLN A 56 41.85 -8.22 -10.00
C GLN A 56 42.87 -7.10 -10.29
N ALA A 57 43.46 -7.09 -11.49
CA ALA A 57 44.38 -6.05 -11.92
C ALA A 57 43.69 -4.68 -11.98
N ALA A 58 42.49 -4.60 -12.57
CA ALA A 58 41.71 -3.36 -12.66
C ALA A 58 41.33 -2.80 -11.27
N VAL A 59 40.96 -3.67 -10.31
CA VAL A 59 40.64 -3.26 -8.93
C VAL A 59 41.88 -2.73 -8.20
N LEU A 60 43.06 -3.31 -8.43
CA LEU A 60 44.32 -2.82 -7.84
C LEU A 60 44.78 -1.49 -8.45
N GLU A 61 44.60 -1.29 -9.75
CA GLU A 61 44.94 -0.02 -10.41
C GLU A 61 44.07 1.14 -9.90
N GLU A 62 42.76 0.92 -9.73
CA GLU A 62 41.84 1.93 -9.21
C GLU A 62 42.13 2.27 -7.74
N GLN A 63 42.48 1.27 -6.90
CA GLN A 63 42.90 1.53 -5.51
C GLN A 63 44.22 2.31 -5.43
N ALA A 64 45.16 2.09 -6.35
CA ALA A 64 46.39 2.88 -6.43
C ALA A 64 46.10 4.35 -6.82
N ARG A 65 45.18 4.56 -7.78
CA ARG A 65 44.72 5.87 -8.25
C ARG A 65 44.05 6.70 -7.14
N ASP A 66 43.18 6.07 -6.35
CA ASP A 66 42.56 6.71 -5.17
C ASP A 66 43.60 7.04 -4.08
N ALA A 67 44.61 6.17 -3.88
CA ALA A 67 45.68 6.43 -2.92
C ALA A 67 46.57 7.62 -3.31
N GLU A 68 46.92 7.78 -4.60
CA GLU A 68 47.64 8.97 -5.08
C GLU A 68 46.82 10.25 -4.94
N LEU A 69 45.50 10.19 -5.20
CA LEU A 69 44.59 11.32 -5.01
C LEU A 69 44.51 11.76 -3.53
N GLN A 70 44.54 10.81 -2.59
CA GLN A 70 44.62 11.12 -1.15
C GLN A 70 46.00 11.65 -0.72
N GLN A 71 47.10 11.21 -1.33
CA GLN A 71 48.44 11.71 -0.99
C GLN A 71 48.72 13.12 -1.55
N ASN A 72 48.22 13.44 -2.74
CA ASN A 72 48.44 14.75 -3.39
C ASN A 72 47.46 15.85 -2.94
N SER A 73 46.50 15.57 -2.06
CA SER A 73 45.47 16.52 -1.60
C SER A 73 45.78 17.18 -0.25
N ALA A 74 47.06 17.49 0.01
CA ALA A 74 47.52 18.16 1.23
C ALA A 74 47.78 19.68 1.04
N PRO A 75 46.81 20.57 1.31
CA PRO A 75 47.05 22.02 1.34
C PRO A 75 47.79 22.42 2.63
N ALA A 76 49.05 22.83 2.51
CA ALA A 76 49.81 23.34 3.64
C ALA A 76 49.34 24.75 4.05
N VAL A 77 48.64 24.86 5.19
CA VAL A 77 48.30 26.13 5.84
C VAL A 77 48.69 26.06 7.32
N ALA A 78 49.29 27.14 7.83
CA ALA A 78 49.98 27.16 9.12
C ALA A 78 49.07 27.06 10.35
N ALA A 79 49.58 26.45 11.42
CA ALA A 79 49.14 26.73 12.78
C ALA A 79 49.58 28.15 13.21
N PRO A 80 48.88 28.78 14.17
CA PRO A 80 49.50 28.84 15.49
C PRO A 80 48.56 28.62 16.69
N GLU A 81 49.18 28.10 17.74
CA GLU A 81 48.93 28.14 19.21
C GLU A 81 47.53 28.47 19.80
N PRO A 82 47.08 27.70 20.83
CA PRO A 82 45.89 28.03 21.62
C PRO A 82 46.21 29.04 22.74
N VAL A 83 45.42 30.11 22.84
CA VAL A 83 45.44 31.07 23.96
C VAL A 83 44.21 30.84 24.87
N ALA A 84 44.40 30.96 26.18
CA ALA A 84 43.46 30.48 27.19
C ALA A 84 42.69 31.61 27.92
N THR A 85 41.78 31.19 28.82
CA THR A 85 41.06 31.97 29.87
C THR A 85 39.84 32.82 29.41
N PRO A 86 38.89 33.17 30.31
CA PRO A 86 38.24 32.24 31.26
C PRO A 86 36.71 32.44 31.46
N VAL A 87 36.12 31.46 32.13
CA VAL A 87 34.93 31.47 33.03
C VAL A 87 34.17 32.81 33.26
N LEU A 88 32.87 32.79 33.00
CA LEU A 88 31.77 33.46 33.71
C LEU A 88 30.43 32.87 33.20
N GLU A 89 29.31 32.79 33.93
CA GLU A 89 29.01 32.49 35.35
C GLU A 89 27.49 32.19 35.39
N ALA A 90 27.03 31.23 36.19
CA ALA A 90 25.62 30.83 36.23
C ALA A 90 24.97 31.14 37.59
N PRO A 91 23.76 31.73 37.60
CA PRO A 91 22.94 31.78 38.81
C PRO A 91 21.49 31.27 38.61
N GLU A 92 21.22 30.10 39.19
CA GLU A 92 19.94 29.73 39.80
C GLU A 92 20.15 29.65 41.33
N PRO A 93 19.12 29.54 42.19
CA PRO A 93 17.77 30.13 42.13
C PRO A 93 17.39 30.81 43.47
N MET A 94 16.28 31.59 43.53
CA MET A 94 15.60 31.89 44.81
C MET A 94 14.06 32.01 44.66
N PRO A 95 13.24 31.36 45.53
CA PRO A 95 11.77 31.42 45.49
C PRO A 95 11.15 32.33 46.57
N SER A 96 10.01 32.96 46.27
CA SER A 96 9.09 33.69 47.19
C SER A 96 7.81 34.10 46.44
N THR A 97 6.60 34.22 46.99
CA THR A 97 6.05 33.91 48.34
C THR A 97 4.51 33.84 48.32
N LEU A 98 3.94 32.92 49.12
CA LEU A 98 2.65 33.00 49.85
C LEU A 98 1.28 33.09 49.12
N SER A 99 0.35 32.26 49.59
CA SER A 99 -1.10 32.22 49.26
C SER A 99 -1.93 33.24 50.08
N PRO A 100 -3.24 33.41 49.80
CA PRO A 100 -4.25 32.66 50.59
C PRO A 100 -5.52 32.22 49.80
N VAL A 101 -5.96 30.95 49.88
CA VAL A 101 -7.01 30.37 50.78
C VAL A 101 -8.38 30.20 50.09
N VAL A 102 -9.06 29.09 50.44
CA VAL A 102 -10.34 28.58 49.88
C VAL A 102 -11.55 29.18 50.63
N PRO A 103 -12.81 28.97 50.17
CA PRO A 103 -13.57 27.88 50.79
C PRO A 103 -14.39 27.01 49.82
N MET A 104 -14.48 25.73 50.17
CA MET A 104 -15.29 24.69 49.54
C MET A 104 -16.69 24.66 50.17
N LEU A 105 -17.72 24.30 49.39
CA LEU A 105 -19.01 23.83 49.92
C LEU A 105 -19.42 22.51 49.26
N GLN A 106 -19.56 21.46 50.07
CA GLN A 106 -20.10 20.15 49.72
C GLN A 106 -21.40 19.92 50.49
N ALA A 107 -22.46 19.43 49.83
CA ALA A 107 -23.62 18.76 50.46
C ALA A 107 -24.60 18.23 49.37
N LEU A 108 -25.28 17.07 49.50
CA LEU A 108 -25.00 15.82 50.23
C LEU A 108 -25.96 14.70 49.72
N VAL A 109 -25.45 13.51 49.37
CA VAL A 109 -26.12 12.17 49.25
C VAL A 109 -27.29 11.94 48.21
N PRO A 110 -27.30 10.83 47.43
CA PRO A 110 -28.43 10.37 46.57
C PRO A 110 -29.35 9.35 47.34
N PRO A 111 -29.81 8.12 46.94
CA PRO A 111 -29.48 7.16 45.83
C PRO A 111 -30.68 6.55 45.02
N VAL A 112 -30.39 5.74 43.96
CA VAL A 112 -31.06 4.47 43.49
C VAL A 112 -32.58 4.50 43.11
N VAL A 113 -33.09 3.97 41.98
CA VAL A 113 -32.85 2.69 41.22
C VAL A 113 -32.72 2.90 39.68
N GLU A 114 -32.24 1.87 39.00
CA GLU A 114 -31.98 1.70 37.55
C GLU A 114 -33.14 1.98 36.56
N VAL A 115 -32.78 2.40 35.34
CA VAL A 115 -33.01 1.57 34.13
C VAL A 115 -31.71 1.55 33.30
N HIS A 116 -31.32 0.38 32.79
CA HIS A 116 -30.12 0.20 31.96
C HIS A 116 -30.26 0.86 30.56
N LEU A 117 -29.37 1.81 30.25
CA LEU A 117 -28.93 2.12 28.89
C LEU A 117 -27.41 2.40 28.94
N PRO A 118 -26.57 1.70 28.16
CA PRO A 118 -25.15 2.05 28.08
C PRO A 118 -25.02 3.43 27.43
N PRO A 119 -24.25 4.37 28.00
CA PRO A 119 -24.01 5.64 27.34
C PRO A 119 -23.24 5.38 26.04
N SER A 120 -23.87 5.69 24.91
CA SER A 120 -23.17 5.76 23.62
C SER A 120 -22.19 6.92 23.71
N ASN A 121 -20.96 6.61 24.13
CA ASN A 121 -19.89 7.58 24.29
C ASN A 121 -19.29 7.91 22.92
N THR A 122 -20.13 8.38 22.00
CA THR A 122 -19.68 8.93 20.72
C THR A 122 -18.90 10.21 21.01
N PRO A 123 -17.57 10.24 20.78
CA PRO A 123 -16.87 11.51 20.77
C PRO A 123 -17.51 12.41 19.69
N PRO A 124 -17.54 13.73 19.88
CA PRO A 124 -18.04 14.63 18.85
C PRO A 124 -17.22 14.41 17.57
N PRO A 125 -17.85 14.39 16.38
CA PRO A 125 -17.14 14.20 15.13
C PRO A 125 -16.08 15.29 15.00
N VAL A 126 -14.82 14.90 14.80
CA VAL A 126 -13.69 15.82 14.73
C VAL A 126 -13.70 16.51 13.37
N THR A 127 -14.52 17.56 13.26
CA THR A 127 -14.75 18.38 12.06
C THR A 127 -13.55 19.28 11.74
N GLY A 128 -12.43 18.64 11.46
CA GLY A 128 -11.13 19.23 11.14
C GLY A 128 -10.03 18.19 10.83
N SER A 129 -10.40 16.94 10.56
CA SER A 129 -9.46 15.87 10.21
C SER A 129 -9.20 15.84 8.70
N ASP A 130 -7.96 16.14 8.28
CA ASP A 130 -7.44 15.84 6.92
C ASP A 130 -7.42 14.33 6.60
N ARG A 131 -7.66 13.48 7.61
CA ARG A 131 -7.65 12.02 7.53
C ARG A 131 -9.10 11.48 7.51
N PRO A 132 -9.43 10.56 6.59
CA PRO A 132 -10.78 9.99 6.47
C PRO A 132 -11.09 9.04 7.62
N ALA A 133 -12.39 8.82 7.87
CA ALA A 133 -12.87 8.09 9.06
C ALA A 133 -12.33 6.66 9.20
N TRP A 134 -12.09 5.95 8.09
CA TRP A 134 -11.56 4.59 8.08
C TRP A 134 -10.10 4.47 8.59
N ALA A 135 -9.37 5.59 8.73
CA ALA A 135 -8.00 5.61 9.25
C ALA A 135 -7.91 6.15 10.70
N ALA A 136 -9.02 6.13 11.44
CA ALA A 136 -9.00 6.34 12.89
C ALA A 136 -8.32 5.18 13.64
N GLU A 137 -8.45 3.96 13.12
CA GLU A 137 -7.93 2.70 13.70
C GLU A 137 -7.06 1.94 12.68
N PRO A 138 -6.28 0.92 13.08
CA PRO A 138 -5.48 0.11 12.15
C PRO A 138 -6.33 -0.74 11.22
N PHE A 139 -6.10 -0.62 9.92
CA PHE A 139 -7.00 -1.04 8.84
C PHE A 139 -6.29 -1.87 7.79
N GLU A 140 -7.03 -2.65 7.00
CA GLU A 140 -6.45 -3.43 5.90
C GLU A 140 -6.46 -2.65 4.57
N CYS A 141 -5.35 -2.72 3.85
CA CYS A 141 -5.11 -2.11 2.55
C CYS A 141 -4.79 -3.19 1.50
N LEU A 142 -5.37 -3.06 0.31
CA LEU A 142 -5.01 -3.82 -0.87
C LEU A 142 -4.00 -3.01 -1.66
N LEU A 143 -2.86 -3.62 -1.97
CA LEU A 143 -1.87 -3.08 -2.89
C LEU A 143 -2.12 -3.62 -4.30
N PHE A 144 -2.03 -2.71 -5.27
CA PHE A 144 -2.09 -3.01 -6.69
C PHE A 144 -1.17 -2.07 -7.47
N ASP A 145 -0.73 -2.53 -8.64
CA ASP A 145 0.27 -1.84 -9.45
C ASP A 145 -0.34 -1.28 -10.73
N VAL A 146 0.03 -0.03 -11.06
CA VAL A 146 -0.52 0.75 -12.16
C VAL A 146 0.62 1.49 -12.87
N ALA A 147 0.95 1.09 -14.10
CA ALA A 147 2.01 1.72 -14.89
C ALA A 147 3.37 1.85 -14.14
N GLY A 148 3.70 0.88 -13.29
CA GLY A 148 4.92 0.88 -12.46
C GLY A 148 4.84 1.68 -11.15
N LEU A 149 3.66 2.16 -10.75
CA LEU A 149 3.40 2.77 -9.44
C LEU A 149 2.51 1.85 -8.58
N THR A 150 3.00 1.52 -7.38
CA THR A 150 2.22 0.80 -6.37
C THR A 150 1.28 1.75 -5.63
N LEU A 151 0.00 1.41 -5.61
CA LEU A 151 -1.07 2.13 -4.93
C LEU A 151 -1.66 1.25 -3.82
N ALA A 152 -2.08 1.88 -2.73
CA ALA A 152 -2.76 1.22 -1.61
C ALA A 152 -4.17 1.79 -1.44
N VAL A 153 -5.17 0.91 -1.33
CA VAL A 153 -6.59 1.28 -1.10
C VAL A 153 -7.15 0.48 0.08
N PRO A 154 -7.88 1.08 1.03
CA PRO A 154 -8.50 0.36 2.13
C PRO A 154 -9.54 -0.67 1.65
N LEU A 155 -9.49 -1.89 2.19
CA LEU A 155 -10.45 -2.96 1.86
C LEU A 155 -11.90 -2.54 2.16
N VAL A 156 -12.10 -1.71 3.19
CA VAL A 156 -13.41 -1.14 3.58
C VAL A 156 -14.01 -0.14 2.57
N CYS A 157 -13.30 0.15 1.47
CA CYS A 157 -13.81 0.95 0.34
C CYS A 157 -13.95 0.12 -0.94
N LEU A 158 -13.61 -1.17 -0.93
CA LEU A 158 -13.58 -2.03 -2.11
C LEU A 158 -14.81 -2.93 -2.21
N GLY A 159 -15.24 -3.17 -3.45
CA GLY A 159 -16.28 -4.13 -3.80
C GLY A 159 -15.69 -5.46 -4.24
N SER A 160 -15.71 -5.72 -5.54
CA SER A 160 -15.25 -6.98 -6.16
C SER A 160 -14.18 -6.71 -7.21
N ILE A 161 -13.29 -7.68 -7.40
CA ILE A 161 -12.23 -7.62 -8.41
C ILE A 161 -12.66 -8.48 -9.59
N TYR A 162 -12.75 -7.87 -10.76
CA TYR A 162 -13.07 -8.52 -12.03
C TYR A 162 -11.82 -8.60 -12.90
N SER A 163 -11.65 -9.68 -13.67
CA SER A 163 -10.60 -9.77 -14.68
C SER A 163 -11.11 -9.21 -16.02
N LEU A 164 -10.28 -8.41 -16.72
CA LEU A 164 -10.55 -8.01 -18.10
C LEU A 164 -10.32 -9.17 -19.10
N ALA A 165 -9.69 -10.28 -18.68
CA ALA A 165 -9.39 -11.40 -19.57
C ALA A 165 -10.70 -12.00 -20.13
N GLY A 166 -10.95 -11.76 -21.42
CA GLY A 166 -12.18 -12.18 -22.10
C GLY A 166 -13.41 -11.30 -21.84
N GLN A 167 -13.25 -10.11 -21.25
CA GLN A 167 -14.36 -9.16 -21.02
C GLN A 167 -14.18 -7.88 -21.84
N GLU A 168 -15.13 -7.63 -22.76
CA GLU A 168 -15.11 -6.42 -23.59
C GLU A 168 -15.75 -5.22 -22.85
N LEU A 169 -14.94 -4.19 -22.59
CA LEU A 169 -15.43 -2.90 -22.12
C LEU A 169 -16.19 -2.19 -23.25
N THR A 170 -17.46 -1.83 -23.03
CA THR A 170 -18.24 -1.07 -24.02
C THR A 170 -17.85 0.42 -23.96
N PRO A 171 -17.15 0.99 -24.97
CA PRO A 171 -16.72 2.38 -24.92
C PRO A 171 -17.91 3.33 -25.13
N LEU A 172 -17.85 4.51 -24.50
CA LEU A 172 -18.83 5.58 -24.73
C LEU A 172 -18.20 6.77 -25.45
N PHE A 173 -18.76 7.13 -26.60
CA PHE A 173 -18.33 8.29 -27.37
C PHE A 173 -18.61 9.61 -26.63
N GLY A 174 -17.71 10.58 -26.76
CA GLY A 174 -17.83 11.89 -26.11
C GLY A 174 -17.50 11.91 -24.60
N GLN A 175 -17.16 10.77 -23.99
CA GLN A 175 -16.62 10.75 -22.64
C GLN A 175 -15.14 11.22 -22.61
N PRO A 176 -14.63 11.67 -21.45
CA PRO A 176 -13.22 12.02 -21.29
C PRO A 176 -12.28 10.82 -21.44
N GLU A 177 -11.02 11.09 -21.80
CA GLU A 177 -9.96 10.10 -22.07
C GLU A 177 -9.63 9.11 -20.93
N TRP A 178 -9.92 9.46 -19.67
CA TRP A 178 -9.76 8.55 -18.52
C TRP A 178 -10.89 7.51 -18.40
N PHE A 179 -11.98 7.64 -19.16
CA PHE A 179 -13.06 6.68 -19.18
C PHE A 179 -12.78 5.59 -20.23
N LEU A 180 -12.68 4.34 -19.79
CA LEU A 180 -12.34 3.21 -20.67
C LEU A 180 -13.59 2.59 -21.30
N GLY A 181 -14.68 2.48 -20.54
CA GLY A 181 -15.94 1.89 -20.98
C GLY A 181 -16.86 1.49 -19.83
N ILE A 182 -17.97 0.84 -20.16
CA ILE A 182 -18.83 0.12 -19.20
C ILE A 182 -18.46 -1.35 -19.18
N LEU A 183 -18.36 -1.92 -17.98
CA LEU A 183 -18.27 -3.35 -17.73
C LEU A 183 -19.59 -3.88 -17.12
N PRO A 184 -20.29 -4.85 -17.75
CA PRO A 184 -21.45 -5.49 -17.14
C PRO A 184 -20.99 -6.42 -16.00
N SER A 185 -21.52 -6.23 -14.80
CA SER A 185 -21.20 -7.01 -13.61
C SER A 185 -22.46 -7.55 -12.91
N GLN A 186 -22.29 -8.46 -11.95
CA GLN A 186 -23.38 -8.96 -11.11
C GLN A 186 -24.08 -7.84 -10.29
N ALA A 187 -23.37 -6.75 -10.00
CA ALA A 187 -23.91 -5.58 -9.29
C ALA A 187 -24.51 -4.51 -10.24
N GLY A 188 -24.54 -4.76 -11.55
CA GLY A 188 -24.94 -3.81 -12.58
C GLY A 188 -23.79 -3.30 -13.44
N ASN A 189 -23.99 -2.16 -14.10
CA ASN A 189 -23.06 -1.62 -15.10
C ASN A 189 -21.99 -0.73 -14.46
N LEU A 190 -20.77 -1.26 -14.32
CA LEU A 190 -19.64 -0.53 -13.74
C LEU A 190 -18.99 0.38 -14.78
N LYS A 191 -18.84 1.66 -14.44
CA LYS A 191 -18.07 2.66 -15.18
C LYS A 191 -16.59 2.44 -14.90
N VAL A 192 -15.82 2.04 -15.91
CA VAL A 192 -14.40 1.67 -15.74
C VAL A 192 -13.49 2.84 -16.08
N LEU A 193 -12.63 3.22 -15.14
CA LEU A 193 -11.67 4.32 -15.27
C LEU A 193 -10.23 3.82 -15.42
N ASP A 194 -9.44 4.54 -16.20
CA ASP A 194 -7.99 4.37 -16.29
C ASP A 194 -7.30 5.02 -15.08
N THR A 195 -6.85 4.18 -14.14
CA THR A 195 -6.15 4.62 -12.93
C THR A 195 -4.81 5.28 -13.24
N ALA A 196 -4.12 4.85 -14.32
CA ALA A 196 -2.83 5.40 -14.70
C ALA A 196 -2.98 6.84 -15.22
N ARG A 197 -3.96 7.09 -16.10
CA ARG A 197 -4.27 8.42 -16.62
C ARG A 197 -4.72 9.37 -15.49
N TRP A 198 -5.41 8.87 -14.47
CA TRP A 198 -5.85 9.71 -13.34
C TRP A 198 -4.71 10.05 -12.36
N VAL A 199 -3.91 9.06 -11.97
CA VAL A 199 -2.86 9.23 -10.96
C VAL A 199 -1.60 9.88 -11.55
N MET A 200 -1.25 9.57 -12.81
CA MET A 200 -0.03 10.07 -13.48
C MET A 200 -0.30 10.57 -14.92
N PRO A 201 -1.18 11.58 -15.13
CA PRO A 201 -1.51 12.08 -16.48
C PRO A 201 -0.27 12.49 -17.30
N ASP A 202 0.69 13.17 -16.66
CA ASP A 202 1.90 13.70 -17.31
C ASP A 202 2.93 12.63 -17.72
N ARG A 203 2.75 11.38 -17.26
CA ARG A 203 3.62 10.22 -17.59
C ARG A 203 2.86 9.11 -18.31
N TYR A 204 1.59 9.33 -18.64
CA TYR A 204 0.76 8.33 -19.30
C TYR A 204 1.26 8.00 -20.71
N ARG A 205 1.09 6.75 -21.11
CA ARG A 205 1.38 6.20 -22.44
C ARG A 205 0.26 5.23 -22.80
N ASP A 206 -0.19 5.23 -24.05
CA ASP A 206 -1.25 4.32 -24.51
C ASP A 206 -0.87 2.83 -24.44
N ASP A 207 0.43 2.53 -24.33
CA ASP A 207 0.95 1.20 -24.01
C ASP A 207 0.37 0.65 -22.69
N PHE A 208 0.23 1.50 -21.66
CA PHE A 208 -0.29 1.10 -20.34
C PHE A 208 -1.76 0.67 -20.40
N ARG A 209 -2.53 1.20 -21.37
CA ARG A 209 -3.92 0.80 -21.58
C ARG A 209 -4.05 -0.68 -21.99
N GLN A 210 -3.03 -1.23 -22.65
CA GLN A 210 -2.99 -2.62 -23.10
C GLN A 210 -2.57 -3.57 -21.96
N GLY A 211 -1.92 -3.06 -20.91
CA GLY A 211 -1.49 -3.81 -19.72
C GLY A 211 -2.54 -3.91 -18.62
N LEU A 212 -3.78 -3.45 -18.83
CA LEU A 212 -4.86 -3.48 -17.84
C LEU A 212 -5.50 -4.86 -17.76
N GLN A 213 -5.34 -5.55 -16.63
CA GLN A 213 -5.81 -6.93 -16.45
C GLN A 213 -6.97 -7.07 -15.44
N TYR A 214 -7.13 -6.11 -14.51
CA TYR A 214 -8.17 -6.18 -13.48
C TYR A 214 -8.97 -4.88 -13.36
N VAL A 215 -10.27 -4.98 -13.09
CA VAL A 215 -11.12 -3.88 -12.62
C VAL A 215 -11.45 -4.12 -11.15
N ILE A 216 -11.04 -3.23 -10.27
CA ILE A 216 -11.45 -3.22 -8.86
C ILE A 216 -12.68 -2.32 -8.73
N SER A 217 -13.86 -2.86 -8.43
CA SER A 217 -15.03 -2.03 -8.15
C SER A 217 -14.98 -1.39 -6.76
N VAL A 218 -15.63 -0.25 -6.61
CA VAL A 218 -15.62 0.54 -5.37
C VAL A 218 -16.96 0.40 -4.64
N GLN A 219 -16.91 0.20 -3.32
CA GLN A 219 -18.12 -0.03 -2.53
C GLN A 219 -18.99 1.24 -2.48
N GLY A 220 -20.29 1.07 -2.74
CA GLY A 220 -21.26 2.17 -2.71
C GLY A 220 -21.37 3.00 -4.01
N TYR A 221 -20.57 2.70 -5.05
CA TYR A 221 -20.59 3.46 -6.30
C TYR A 221 -20.59 2.58 -7.57
N GLU A 222 -21.16 3.09 -8.65
CA GLU A 222 -21.24 2.41 -9.97
C GLU A 222 -19.93 2.47 -10.79
N TRP A 223 -18.75 2.49 -10.16
CA TRP A 223 -17.47 2.63 -10.86
C TRP A 223 -16.37 1.70 -10.36
N GLY A 224 -15.33 1.54 -11.17
CA GLY A 224 -14.17 0.71 -10.86
C GLY A 224 -12.87 1.20 -11.48
N LEU A 225 -11.77 0.91 -10.78
CA LEU A 225 -10.39 1.22 -11.16
C LEU A 225 -9.83 0.10 -12.04
N ALA A 226 -9.45 0.41 -13.28
CA ALA A 226 -8.64 -0.50 -14.07
C ALA A 226 -7.18 -0.44 -13.62
N VAL A 227 -6.58 -1.61 -13.33
CA VAL A 227 -5.23 -1.77 -12.79
C VAL A 227 -4.47 -2.84 -13.56
N HIS A 228 -3.13 -2.81 -13.52
CA HIS A 228 -2.31 -3.75 -14.28
C HIS A 228 -2.19 -5.10 -13.56
N GLN A 229 -2.02 -5.06 -12.24
CA GLN A 229 -1.87 -6.23 -11.38
C GLN A 229 -2.40 -5.94 -9.98
N VAL A 230 -3.02 -6.93 -9.34
CA VAL A 230 -3.35 -6.89 -7.91
C VAL A 230 -2.29 -7.69 -7.16
N SER A 231 -1.77 -7.16 -6.06
CA SER A 231 -0.47 -7.57 -5.53
C SER A 231 -0.61 -8.32 -4.19
N ARG A 232 -0.99 -7.65 -3.09
CA ARG A 232 -1.32 -8.30 -1.81
C ARG A 232 -2.19 -7.42 -0.92
N SER A 233 -2.93 -8.01 0.01
CA SER A 233 -3.43 -7.27 1.19
C SER A 233 -2.34 -7.15 2.26
N LEU A 234 -2.46 -6.14 3.11
CA LEU A 234 -1.66 -5.93 4.32
C LEU A 234 -2.40 -5.01 5.29
N ARG A 235 -2.04 -5.09 6.57
CA ARG A 235 -2.55 -4.19 7.61
C ARG A 235 -1.64 -2.97 7.73
N LEU A 236 -2.23 -1.78 7.86
CA LEU A 236 -1.52 -0.53 8.13
C LEU A 236 -1.97 0.05 9.47
N ASP A 237 -1.01 0.51 10.24
CA ASP A 237 -1.25 1.37 11.39
C ASP A 237 -1.25 2.85 10.94
N PRO A 238 -2.17 3.72 11.43
CA PRO A 238 -2.26 5.11 10.98
C PRO A 238 -1.02 5.98 11.25
N ASN A 239 -0.03 5.45 11.98
CA ASN A 239 1.26 6.07 12.29
C ASN A 239 2.34 5.77 11.21
N GLU A 240 2.18 4.69 10.45
CA GLU A 240 3.08 4.27 9.36
C GLU A 240 2.86 5.06 8.06
N ILE A 241 1.88 5.98 8.07
CA ILE A 241 1.41 6.73 6.91
C ILE A 241 1.78 8.20 7.09
N LYS A 242 2.52 8.74 6.12
CA LYS A 242 2.78 10.16 5.99
C LYS A 242 1.56 10.84 5.34
N TRP A 243 0.61 11.24 6.18
CA TRP A 243 -0.61 11.96 5.79
C TRP A 243 -0.32 13.33 5.16
N ARG A 244 -1.21 13.80 4.27
CA ARG A 244 -1.09 15.09 3.60
C ARG A 244 -2.06 16.12 4.17
N SER A 245 -1.54 17.07 4.97
CA SER A 245 -2.30 18.19 5.56
C SER A 245 -2.84 19.21 4.54
N HIS A 246 -2.33 19.19 3.31
CA HIS A 246 -2.78 20.05 2.22
C HIS A 246 -2.87 19.19 0.95
N ARG A 247 -4.04 18.58 0.73
CA ARG A 247 -4.24 17.66 -0.39
C ARG A 247 -4.22 18.38 -1.75
N GLY A 248 -4.66 19.64 -1.79
CA GLY A 248 -4.46 20.58 -2.90
C GLY A 248 -5.07 20.10 -4.22
N GLN A 249 -4.27 20.10 -5.31
CA GLN A 249 -4.73 19.61 -6.62
C GLN A 249 -5.06 18.11 -6.67
N ARG A 250 -4.75 17.34 -5.61
CA ARG A 250 -4.89 15.87 -5.57
C ARG A 250 -5.58 15.45 -4.26
N PRO A 251 -6.90 15.73 -4.10
CA PRO A 251 -7.67 15.37 -2.91
C PRO A 251 -7.71 13.85 -2.67
N TRP A 252 -7.75 13.07 -3.74
CA TRP A 252 -7.72 11.61 -3.76
C TRP A 252 -6.42 10.97 -3.23
N LEU A 253 -5.38 11.74 -2.87
CA LEU A 253 -4.13 11.20 -2.30
C LEU A 253 -4.06 11.56 -0.81
N ALA A 254 -4.43 10.61 0.04
CA ALA A 254 -4.47 10.78 1.50
C ALA A 254 -3.07 10.84 2.14
N GLY A 255 -2.13 10.04 1.62
CA GLY A 255 -0.78 9.95 2.19
C GLY A 255 0.16 9.04 1.40
N THR A 256 1.32 8.77 2.00
CA THR A 256 2.29 7.78 1.52
C THR A 256 2.61 6.81 2.65
N VAL A 257 2.54 5.51 2.38
CA VAL A 257 2.94 4.46 3.33
C VAL A 257 4.47 4.46 3.43
N ILE A 258 5.02 4.56 4.64
CA ILE A 258 6.46 4.74 4.85
C ILE A 258 7.22 3.43 4.55
N GLU A 259 6.76 2.29 5.06
CA GLU A 259 7.50 1.02 4.90
C GLU A 259 7.46 0.45 3.47
N HIS A 260 6.44 0.77 2.70
CA HIS A 260 6.20 0.18 1.37
C HIS A 260 6.29 1.21 0.23
N MET A 261 6.57 2.48 0.55
CA MET A 261 6.71 3.60 -0.39
C MET A 261 5.52 3.79 -1.36
N CYS A 262 4.38 3.16 -1.08
CA CYS A 262 3.19 3.21 -1.93
C CYS A 262 2.28 4.39 -1.57
N ALA A 263 1.54 4.87 -2.58
CA ALA A 263 0.63 6.00 -2.43
C ALA A 263 -0.74 5.52 -1.88
N LEU A 264 -1.16 6.06 -0.74
CA LEU A 264 -2.43 5.73 -0.11
C LEU A 264 -3.56 6.58 -0.71
N LEU A 265 -4.49 5.90 -1.37
CA LEU A 265 -5.57 6.51 -2.13
C LEU A 265 -6.81 6.72 -1.25
N ASP A 266 -7.42 7.90 -1.35
CA ASP A 266 -8.71 8.21 -0.74
C ASP A 266 -9.83 8.01 -1.76
N VAL A 267 -10.49 6.86 -1.67
CA VAL A 267 -11.44 6.40 -2.67
C VAL A 267 -12.76 7.18 -2.65
N ALA A 268 -13.17 7.72 -1.50
CA ALA A 268 -14.36 8.56 -1.39
C ALA A 268 -14.15 9.92 -2.08
N GLU A 269 -13.07 10.62 -1.73
CA GLU A 269 -12.63 11.86 -2.40
C GLU A 269 -12.47 11.67 -3.92
N LEU A 270 -11.92 10.51 -4.34
CA LEU A 270 -11.83 10.16 -5.75
C LEU A 270 -13.21 9.99 -6.40
N ALA A 271 -14.14 9.29 -5.75
CA ALA A 271 -15.51 9.10 -6.22
C ALA A 271 -16.23 10.43 -6.44
N GLU A 272 -16.19 11.31 -5.45
CA GLU A 272 -16.88 12.60 -5.49
C GLU A 272 -16.25 13.55 -6.51
N LEU A 273 -14.92 13.54 -6.67
CA LEU A 273 -14.22 14.29 -7.72
C LEU A 273 -14.56 13.78 -9.13
N ILE A 274 -14.77 12.48 -9.32
CA ILE A 274 -15.26 11.91 -10.58
C ILE A 274 -16.71 12.35 -10.83
N ALA A 275 -17.59 12.20 -9.83
CA ALA A 275 -19.02 12.50 -9.92
C ALA A 275 -19.31 13.99 -10.19
N THR A 276 -18.51 14.90 -9.63
CA THR A 276 -18.58 16.35 -9.88
C THR A 276 -17.89 16.80 -11.17
N GLY A 277 -17.26 15.88 -11.93
CA GLY A 277 -16.55 16.19 -13.18
C GLY A 277 -15.18 16.86 -12.99
N GLY A 278 -14.63 16.78 -11.77
CA GLY A 278 -13.39 17.42 -11.34
C GLY A 278 -12.13 17.04 -12.12
N ALA A 279 -12.18 16.00 -12.96
CA ALA A 279 -11.14 15.73 -13.96
C ALA A 279 -10.80 16.97 -14.83
N LYS A 280 -11.83 17.75 -15.21
CA LYS A 280 -11.64 19.00 -15.96
C LYS A 280 -10.94 20.06 -15.10
N GLN A 281 -11.27 20.13 -13.81
CA GLN A 281 -10.66 21.06 -12.86
C GLN A 281 -9.20 20.69 -12.56
N MET A 282 -8.86 19.39 -12.45
CA MET A 282 -7.46 18.93 -12.35
C MET A 282 -6.65 19.32 -13.57
N ALA A 283 -7.15 19.08 -14.79
CA ALA A 283 -6.46 19.46 -16.02
C ALA A 283 -6.22 20.98 -16.11
N ILE A 284 -7.24 21.80 -15.79
CA ILE A 284 -7.14 23.26 -15.74
C ILE A 284 -6.15 23.72 -14.67
N SER A 285 -6.14 23.09 -13.48
CA SER A 285 -5.26 23.45 -12.37
C SER A 285 -3.79 23.13 -12.66
N GLN A 286 -3.50 22.01 -13.33
CA GLN A 286 -2.13 21.70 -13.76
C GLN A 286 -1.69 22.65 -14.89
N ALA A 287 -2.56 22.96 -15.86
CA ALA A 287 -2.26 23.90 -16.93
C ALA A 287 -1.96 25.33 -16.41
N ALA A 288 -2.64 25.77 -15.35
CA ALA A 288 -2.44 27.07 -14.72
C ALA A 288 -1.13 27.18 -13.90
N HIS A 289 -0.46 26.06 -13.60
CA HIS A 289 0.72 26.03 -12.73
C HIS A 289 2.03 25.69 -13.47
N LYS A 290 2.00 25.65 -14.81
CA LYS A 290 3.20 25.48 -15.64
C LYS A 290 3.81 26.85 -15.99
N PRO A 291 4.97 27.23 -15.42
CA PRO A 291 5.67 28.45 -15.85
C PRO A 291 6.10 28.32 -17.32
N LYS A 292 6.25 29.47 -17.98
CA LYS A 292 6.81 29.59 -19.34
C LYS A 292 8.32 29.64 -19.31
#